data_AF-I3SJY9-F1
#
_entry.id   AF-I3SJY9-F1
#
_cell.length_a   1.000
_cell.length_b   1.000
_cell.length_c   1.000
_cell.angle_alpha   90.00
_cell.angle_beta   90.00
_cell.angle_gamma   90.00
#
_symmetry.space_group_name_H-M   'P 1'
#
loop_
_entity.id
_entity.type
_entity.pdbx_description
1 polymer ?
#
loop_
_entity_poly.entity_id
_entity_poly.type
_entity_poly.pdbx_seq_one_letter_code
_entity_poly.pdbx_strand_id
1 'polypeptide(L)'
;MYTIAHKKKDGSFVNEEARQQIEQLEMEVDNNASEEDAFRTVIGKEHHGYVRGMGFGVCPSKVFKGFGSTSTNGSSAQVNKLQSELETERARVDALVQEVERFKGLEEKLAFVMQQLTGQGFNRVTDLGSPNEPRPSSSASHNPGNNGSSS
;
A
#
# COMPACT_ATOMS: atom_id res chain seq x y z
N MET A 1 21.70 -37.09 14.98
CA MET A 1 20.42 -37.59 15.53
C MET A 1 20.22 -39.09 15.33
N TYR A 2 20.39 -39.64 14.11
CA TYR A 2 20.21 -41.09 13.89
C TYR A 2 21.06 -42.00 14.80
N THR A 3 22.25 -41.56 15.21
CA THR A 3 23.13 -42.37 16.07
C THR A 3 22.79 -42.31 17.56
N ILE A 4 21.89 -41.42 17.98
CA ILE A 4 21.68 -41.09 19.40
C ILE A 4 20.42 -41.76 19.97
N ALA A 5 19.38 -41.98 19.16
CA ALA A 5 18.11 -42.52 19.65
C ALA A 5 17.47 -43.58 18.73
N HIS A 6 18.23 -44.13 17.78
CA HIS A 6 17.67 -45.08 16.82
C HIS A 6 17.70 -46.52 17.34
N LYS A 7 16.55 -47.20 17.22
CA LYS A 7 16.42 -48.66 17.38
C LYS A 7 16.44 -49.34 16.02
N LYS A 8 17.10 -50.50 15.93
CA LYS A 8 17.07 -51.37 14.75
C LYS A 8 15.64 -51.88 14.53
N LYS A 9 15.40 -52.49 13.36
CA LYS A 9 14.09 -53.06 13.00
C LYS A 9 13.62 -54.18 13.96
N ASP A 10 14.55 -54.81 14.66
CA ASP A 10 14.30 -55.84 15.68
C ASP A 10 13.97 -55.24 17.07
N GLY A 11 13.94 -53.91 17.20
CA GLY A 11 13.70 -53.20 18.46
C GLY A 11 14.94 -53.03 19.35
N SER A 12 16.08 -53.61 18.98
CA SER A 12 17.33 -53.46 19.73
C SER A 12 18.00 -52.11 19.47
N PHE A 13 18.76 -51.60 20.44
CA PHE A 13 19.51 -50.35 20.28
C PHE A 13 20.70 -50.55 19.34
N VAL A 14 21.03 -49.53 18.54
CA VAL A 14 22.16 -49.58 17.60
C VAL A 14 23.52 -49.56 18.32
N ASN A 15 23.61 -48.85 19.44
CA ASN A 15 24.77 -48.77 20.34
C ASN A 15 24.30 -48.65 21.80
N GLU A 16 25.22 -48.90 22.75
CA GLU A 16 24.94 -48.79 24.18
C GLU A 16 24.68 -47.33 24.59
N GLU A 17 25.33 -46.38 23.91
CA GLU A 17 25.13 -44.94 24.13
C GLU A 17 23.67 -44.51 23.84
N ALA A 18 23.06 -45.00 22.76
CA ALA A 18 21.65 -44.69 22.47
C ALA A 18 20.71 -45.33 23.49
N ARG A 19 21.07 -46.51 24.02
CA ARG A 19 20.31 -47.14 25.09
C ARG A 19 20.31 -46.26 26.35
N GLN A 20 21.49 -45.82 26.78
CA GLN A 20 21.64 -44.98 27.98
C GLN A 20 20.93 -43.64 27.82
N GLN A 21 21.02 -43.01 26.64
CA GLN A 21 20.34 -41.75 26.36
C GLN A 21 18.81 -41.90 26.38
N ILE A 22 18.27 -43.00 25.83
CA ILE A 22 16.82 -43.25 25.86
C ILE A 22 16.33 -43.55 27.27
N GLU A 23 17.07 -44.35 28.04
CA GLU A 23 16.73 -44.65 29.43
C GLU A 23 16.78 -43.39 30.31
N GLN A 24 17.80 -42.55 30.14
CA GLN A 24 17.88 -41.24 30.80
C GLN A 24 16.72 -40.33 30.39
N LEU A 25 16.34 -40.32 29.12
CA LEU A 25 15.22 -39.54 28.64
C LEU A 25 13.89 -40.02 29.23
N GLU A 26 13.65 -41.33 29.29
CA GLU A 26 12.44 -41.91 29.90
C GLU A 26 12.36 -41.52 31.39
N MET A 27 13.46 -41.65 32.14
CA MET A 27 13.52 -41.19 33.54
C MET A 27 13.26 -39.68 33.66
N GLU A 28 13.83 -38.88 32.77
CA GLU A 28 13.72 -37.42 32.82
C GLU A 28 12.31 -36.95 32.41
N VAL A 29 11.64 -37.65 31.49
CA VAL A 29 10.24 -37.40 31.12
C VAL A 29 9.30 -37.72 32.29
N ASP A 30 9.55 -38.81 33.03
CA ASP A 30 8.75 -39.14 34.22
C ASP A 30 8.94 -38.11 35.35
N ASN A 31 10.11 -37.47 35.43
CA ASN A 31 10.44 -36.46 36.45
C ASN A 31 10.05 -35.03 36.06
N ASN A 32 9.96 -34.70 34.77
CA ASN A 32 9.64 -33.35 34.29
C ASN A 32 8.19 -33.24 33.80
N ALA A 33 7.57 -32.08 34.02
CA ALA A 33 6.21 -31.82 33.54
C ALA A 33 6.11 -31.66 32.00
N SER A 34 7.25 -31.56 31.30
CA SER A 34 7.34 -31.31 29.86
C SER A 34 8.37 -32.23 29.21
N GLU A 35 7.93 -32.96 28.19
CA GLU A 35 8.82 -33.81 27.37
C GLU A 35 9.95 -32.98 26.73
N GLU A 36 9.69 -31.74 26.33
CA GLU A 36 10.67 -30.86 25.69
C GLU A 36 11.83 -30.50 26.62
N ASP A 37 11.54 -30.32 27.90
CA ASP A 37 12.55 -30.01 28.91
C ASP A 37 13.41 -31.24 29.21
N ALA A 38 12.81 -32.43 29.27
CA ALA A 38 13.54 -33.68 29.38
C ALA A 38 14.49 -33.92 28.19
N PHE A 39 14.01 -33.66 26.97
CA PHE A 39 14.83 -33.75 25.75
C PHE A 39 16.01 -32.78 25.79
N ARG A 40 15.80 -31.53 26.23
CA ARG A 40 16.87 -30.53 26.35
C ARG A 40 17.90 -30.90 27.41
N THR A 41 17.48 -31.52 28.51
CA THR A 41 18.37 -31.97 29.57
C THR A 41 19.25 -33.13 29.12
N VAL A 42 18.67 -34.14 28.44
CA VAL A 42 19.38 -35.38 28.10
C VAL A 42 20.17 -35.28 26.79
N ILE A 43 19.55 -34.74 25.73
CA ILE A 43 20.18 -34.64 24.40
C ILE A 43 20.96 -33.32 24.25
N GLY A 44 20.64 -32.33 25.09
CA GLY A 44 21.21 -30.99 25.03
C GLY A 44 20.37 -30.02 24.23
N LYS A 45 20.75 -28.73 24.29
CA LYS A 45 20.05 -27.66 23.57
C LYS A 45 20.13 -27.88 22.05
N GLU A 46 18.99 -27.83 21.39
CA GLU A 46 18.94 -27.85 19.92
C GLU A 46 19.79 -26.72 19.33
N HIS A 47 20.72 -27.07 18.45
CA HIS A 47 21.54 -26.10 17.73
C HIS A 47 20.88 -25.75 16.40
N HIS A 48 20.49 -24.48 16.23
CA HIS A 48 20.03 -23.93 14.95
C HIS A 48 21.14 -24.11 13.90
N GLY A 49 21.03 -25.13 13.04
CA GLY A 49 21.94 -25.32 11.90
C GLY A 49 22.55 -26.71 11.69
N TYR A 50 22.22 -27.72 12.50
CA TYR A 50 22.76 -29.08 12.30
C TYR A 50 21.67 -30.15 12.11
N VAL A 51 21.02 -30.15 10.95
CA VAL A 51 20.39 -31.39 10.45
C VAL A 51 21.50 -32.26 9.84
N ARG A 52 21.88 -33.36 10.52
CA ARG A 52 22.75 -34.41 9.94
C ARG A 52 22.03 -35.12 8.79
N GLY A 53 21.93 -34.47 7.64
CA GLY A 53 21.99 -35.17 6.37
C GLY A 53 23.47 -35.46 6.08
N MET A 54 23.79 -36.64 5.55
CA MET A 54 25.12 -36.96 5.03
C MET A 54 25.60 -35.87 4.05
N GLY A 55 26.32 -34.86 4.54
CA GLY A 55 27.37 -34.10 3.85
C GLY A 55 27.21 -33.57 2.42
N PHE A 56 26.05 -33.61 1.76
CA PHE A 56 25.91 -33.24 0.34
C PHE A 56 24.86 -32.17 0.03
N GLY A 57 24.18 -31.64 1.04
CA GLY A 57 23.26 -30.51 0.88
C GLY A 57 23.97 -29.17 1.12
N VAL A 58 23.65 -28.15 0.31
CA VAL A 58 23.94 -26.76 0.68
C VAL A 58 23.28 -26.51 2.05
N CYS A 59 24.09 -26.13 3.04
CA CYS A 59 23.56 -25.78 4.35
C CYS A 59 22.49 -24.70 4.15
N PRO A 60 21.26 -24.86 4.67
CA PRO A 60 20.24 -23.83 4.52
C PRO A 60 20.77 -22.45 4.91
N SER A 61 21.66 -22.32 5.91
CA SER A 61 22.33 -21.06 6.27
C SER A 61 23.20 -20.43 5.16
N LYS A 62 23.71 -21.20 4.19
CA LYS A 62 24.43 -20.68 3.02
C LYS A 62 23.49 -20.18 1.92
N VAL A 63 22.30 -20.79 1.79
CA VAL A 63 21.25 -20.38 0.83
C VAL A 63 20.38 -19.26 1.41
N PHE A 64 20.10 -19.35 2.70
CA PHE A 64 19.28 -18.48 3.53
C PHE A 64 20.13 -17.55 4.39
N LYS A 65 21.37 -17.20 3.97
CA LYS A 65 22.23 -16.23 4.67
C LYS A 65 21.56 -14.84 4.83
N GLY A 66 20.41 -14.63 4.19
CA GLY A 66 19.56 -13.45 4.36
C GLY A 66 18.30 -13.63 5.22
N PHE A 67 17.96 -14.81 5.73
CA PHE A 67 16.70 -15.03 6.47
C PHE A 67 16.89 -15.23 7.99
N GLY A 68 18.13 -15.47 8.45
CA GLY A 68 18.44 -15.63 9.87
C GLY A 68 18.60 -14.32 10.65
N SER A 69 18.57 -13.18 9.97
CA SER A 69 18.43 -11.86 10.59
C SER A 69 17.73 -10.90 9.63
N THR A 70 16.55 -11.25 9.13
CA THR A 70 15.58 -10.19 8.82
C THR A 70 15.03 -9.66 10.15
N SER A 71 15.93 -9.15 10.99
CA SER A 71 15.58 -7.97 11.77
C SER A 71 15.08 -6.98 10.72
N THR A 72 13.81 -6.68 10.80
CA THR A 72 13.02 -5.84 9.89
C THR A 72 13.49 -4.37 9.88
N ASN A 73 14.76 -4.12 10.14
CA ASN A 73 15.38 -2.80 10.18
C ASN A 73 15.67 -2.24 8.78
N GLY A 74 15.59 -3.06 7.72
CA GLY A 74 15.56 -2.57 6.33
C GLY A 74 14.20 -2.01 5.90
N SER A 75 13.15 -2.23 6.71
CA SER A 75 11.78 -1.83 6.39
C SER A 75 11.45 -0.42 6.88
N SER A 76 12.13 0.11 7.91
CA SER A 76 11.71 1.35 8.56
C SER A 76 11.77 2.58 7.64
N ALA A 77 12.83 2.75 6.86
CA ALA A 77 12.96 3.90 5.96
C ALA A 77 11.94 3.86 4.81
N GLN A 78 11.66 2.67 4.27
CA GLN A 78 10.68 2.50 3.20
C GLN A 78 9.24 2.61 3.72
N VAL A 79 8.96 2.08 4.91
CA VAL A 79 7.69 2.25 5.62
C VAL A 79 7.46 3.72 5.96
N ASN A 80 8.45 4.43 6.50
CA ASN A 80 8.34 5.85 6.79
C ASN A 80 8.11 6.68 5.52
N LYS A 81 8.79 6.35 4.41
CA LYS A 81 8.59 7.01 3.12
C LYS A 81 7.16 6.77 2.60
N LEU A 82 6.70 5.53 2.57
CA LEU A 82 5.34 5.17 2.15
C LEU A 82 4.28 5.83 3.05
N GLN A 83 4.53 5.92 4.35
CA GLN A 83 3.65 6.58 5.29
C GLN A 83 3.56 8.10 5.02
N SER A 84 4.68 8.76 4.75
CA SER A 84 4.71 10.18 4.38
C SER A 84 4.01 10.46 3.04
N GLU A 85 4.16 9.55 2.07
CA GLU A 85 3.47 9.63 0.77
C GLU A 85 1.96 9.46 0.94
N LEU A 86 1.53 8.52 1.78
CA LEU A 86 0.12 8.27 2.09
C LEU A 86 -0.53 9.48 2.80
N GLU A 87 0.17 10.08 3.78
CA GLU A 87 -0.30 11.31 4.43
C GLU A 87 -0.43 12.48 3.45
N THR A 88 0.53 12.61 2.53
CA THR A 88 0.51 13.66 1.50
C THR A 88 -0.67 13.45 0.54
N GLU A 89 -0.90 12.23 0.07
CA GLU A 89 -2.03 11.91 -0.80
C GLU A 89 -3.37 12.10 -0.09
N ARG A 90 -3.46 11.74 1.19
CA ARG A 90 -4.66 11.97 2.00
C ARG A 90 -5.01 13.46 2.08
N ALA A 91 -4.02 14.31 2.32
CA ALA A 91 -4.22 15.76 2.32
C ALA A 91 -4.67 16.30 0.95
N ARG A 92 -4.15 15.74 -0.16
CA ARG A 92 -4.59 16.10 -1.53
C ARG A 92 -6.04 15.69 -1.78
N VAL A 93 -6.42 14.49 -1.36
CA VAL A 93 -7.81 14.01 -1.46
C VAL A 93 -8.76 14.91 -0.67
N ASP A 94 -8.41 15.25 0.58
CA ASP A 94 -9.23 16.13 1.42
C ASP A 94 -9.39 17.54 0.82
N ALA A 95 -8.34 18.06 0.17
CA ALA A 95 -8.40 19.34 -0.54
C ALA A 95 -9.33 19.27 -1.77
N LEU A 96 -9.25 18.20 -2.56
CA LEU A 96 -10.13 17.99 -3.72
C LEU A 96 -11.59 17.81 -3.28
N VAL A 97 -11.83 17.11 -2.17
CA VAL A 97 -13.18 16.95 -1.60
C VAL A 97 -13.79 18.30 -1.25
N GLN A 98 -13.02 19.18 -0.56
CA GLN A 98 -13.48 20.53 -0.24
C GLN A 98 -13.77 21.38 -1.49
N GLU A 99 -12.97 21.22 -2.54
CA GLU A 99 -13.19 21.95 -3.79
C GLU A 99 -14.47 21.46 -4.49
N VAL A 100 -14.73 20.15 -4.50
CA VAL A 100 -15.99 19.58 -5.01
C VAL A 100 -17.19 20.09 -4.22
N GLU A 101 -17.07 20.20 -2.89
CA GLU A 101 -18.13 20.77 -2.04
C GLU A 101 -18.37 22.26 -2.36
N ARG A 102 -17.31 23.03 -2.63
CA ARG A 102 -17.43 24.42 -3.07
C ARG A 102 -18.13 24.55 -4.40
N PHE A 103 -17.82 23.70 -5.37
CA PHE A 103 -18.50 23.68 -6.67
C PHE A 103 -20.00 23.42 -6.52
N LYS A 104 -20.38 22.43 -5.69
CA LYS A 104 -21.80 22.17 -5.38
C LYS A 104 -22.48 23.39 -4.77
N GLY A 105 -21.85 24.03 -3.79
CA GLY A 105 -22.39 25.26 -3.19
C GLY A 105 -22.49 26.44 -4.16
N LEU A 106 -21.61 26.50 -5.17
CA LEU A 106 -21.70 27.51 -6.23
C LEU A 106 -22.85 27.22 -7.20
N GLU A 107 -23.09 25.96 -7.56
CA GLU A 107 -24.24 25.55 -8.38
C GLU A 107 -25.57 25.92 -7.69
N GLU A 108 -25.70 25.69 -6.39
CA GLU A 108 -26.88 26.07 -5.61
C GLU A 108 -27.09 27.60 -5.60
N LYS A 109 -26.01 28.37 -5.42
CA LYS A 109 -26.06 29.84 -5.49
C LYS A 109 -26.44 30.33 -6.89
N LEU A 110 -25.93 29.68 -7.94
CA LEU A 110 -26.27 30.01 -9.32
C LEU A 110 -27.76 29.73 -9.61
N ALA A 111 -28.27 28.58 -9.15
CA ALA A 111 -29.68 28.25 -9.24
C ALA A 111 -30.56 29.29 -8.53
N PHE A 112 -30.14 29.75 -7.35
CA PHE A 112 -30.84 30.80 -6.60
C PHE A 112 -30.87 32.15 -7.34
N VAL A 113 -29.75 32.57 -7.95
CA VAL A 113 -29.70 33.81 -8.74
C VAL A 113 -30.56 33.71 -10.00
N MET A 114 -30.52 32.58 -10.71
CA MET A 114 -31.38 32.32 -11.87
C MET A 114 -32.86 32.35 -11.50
N GLN A 115 -33.25 31.80 -10.34
CA GLN A 115 -34.62 31.82 -9.83
C GLN A 115 -35.12 33.25 -9.53
N GLN A 116 -34.26 34.12 -9.00
CA GLN A 116 -34.61 35.54 -8.77
C GLN A 116 -34.76 36.32 -10.08
N LEU A 117 -33.88 36.10 -11.06
CA LEU A 117 -33.95 36.77 -12.37
C LEU A 117 -35.14 36.30 -13.22
N THR A 118 -35.57 35.04 -13.06
CA THR A 118 -36.77 34.51 -13.72
C THR A 118 -38.06 34.83 -12.96
N GLY A 119 -37.98 35.10 -11.65
CA GLY A 119 -39.11 35.51 -10.80
C GLY A 119 -39.42 37.01 -10.81
N GLN A 120 -38.45 37.88 -11.13
CA GLN A 120 -38.72 39.28 -11.45
C GLN A 120 -39.13 39.41 -12.92
N GLY A 121 -40.43 39.27 -13.15
CA GLY A 121 -41.05 39.55 -14.43
C GLY A 121 -40.61 40.91 -14.97
N PHE A 122 -40.13 40.90 -16.22
CA PHE A 122 -39.97 42.07 -17.08
C PHE A 122 -41.33 42.78 -17.27
N ASN A 123 -41.79 43.48 -16.24
CA ASN A 123 -42.97 44.32 -16.28
C ASN A 123 -42.54 45.77 -16.04
N ARG A 124 -42.05 46.40 -17.11
CA ARG A 124 -42.17 47.83 -17.39
C ARG A 124 -41.78 48.05 -18.84
N VAL A 125 -42.74 47.81 -19.72
CA VAL A 125 -42.77 48.45 -21.03
C VAL A 125 -42.92 49.94 -20.77
N THR A 126 -41.81 50.67 -20.68
CA THR A 126 -41.83 52.11 -20.92
C THR A 126 -41.79 52.29 -22.43
N ASP A 127 -42.99 52.45 -22.96
CA ASP A 127 -43.31 53.24 -24.13
C ASP A 127 -42.41 54.49 -24.18
N LEU A 128 -41.37 54.44 -25.02
CA LEU A 128 -40.67 55.63 -25.47
C LEU A 128 -40.96 55.73 -26.95
N GLY A 129 -41.87 56.65 -27.24
CA GLY A 129 -42.42 56.90 -28.56
C GLY A 129 -41.35 57.03 -29.63
N SER A 130 -41.63 56.36 -30.74
CA SER A 130 -40.96 56.54 -32.02
C SER A 130 -41.28 57.92 -32.58
N PRO A 131 -40.27 58.70 -33.04
CA PRO A 131 -40.49 59.63 -34.13
C PRO A 131 -39.82 59.06 -35.39
N ASN A 132 -40.67 58.55 -36.28
CA ASN A 132 -40.60 58.71 -37.74
C ASN A 132 -39.44 59.59 -38.25
N GLU A 133 -38.48 59.04 -39.00
CA GLU A 133 -38.50 59.00 -40.48
C GLU A 133 -37.14 58.58 -41.08
N PRO A 134 -37.12 58.02 -42.31
CA PRO A 134 -35.92 57.49 -42.95
C PRO A 134 -35.19 58.57 -43.75
N ARG A 135 -33.86 58.65 -43.63
CA ARG A 135 -33.04 59.47 -44.54
C ARG A 135 -31.84 58.67 -45.07
N PRO A 136 -31.79 58.35 -46.36
CA PRO A 136 -30.67 57.63 -46.95
C PRO A 136 -29.59 58.58 -47.50
N SER A 137 -28.39 58.00 -47.65
CA SER A 137 -27.29 58.41 -48.55
C SER A 137 -26.32 59.50 -48.10
N SER A 138 -25.03 59.11 -48.04
CA SER A 138 -23.82 59.75 -48.64
C SER A 138 -22.58 59.02 -48.07
N SER A 139 -22.00 58.05 -48.77
CA SER A 139 -20.89 58.17 -49.74
C SER A 139 -19.54 58.66 -49.17
N ALA A 140 -18.52 57.81 -49.37
CA ALA A 140 -17.07 58.07 -49.35
C ALA A 140 -16.35 58.08 -47.99
N SER A 141 -15.55 57.04 -47.74
CA SER A 141 -14.10 57.21 -47.74
C SER A 141 -13.36 55.89 -47.95
N HIS A 142 -12.32 55.99 -48.75
CA HIS A 142 -11.49 54.99 -49.39
C HIS A 142 -10.33 54.56 -48.48
N ASN A 143 -9.99 53.27 -48.44
CA ASN A 143 -8.59 52.83 -48.40
C ASN A 143 -8.45 51.35 -48.84
N PRO A 144 -7.77 51.03 -49.96
CA PRO A 144 -7.57 49.66 -50.39
C PRO A 144 -6.40 49.00 -49.65
N GLY A 145 -6.58 47.71 -49.38
CA GLY A 145 -5.70 46.85 -48.61
C GLY A 145 -4.29 46.71 -49.19
N ASN A 146 -3.37 46.66 -48.24
CA ASN A 146 -1.97 46.33 -48.32
C ASN A 146 -1.73 44.87 -48.77
N ASN A 147 -0.83 44.71 -49.74
CA ASN A 147 0.09 43.61 -50.03
C ASN A 147 -0.38 42.14 -49.98
N GLY A 148 -0.36 41.51 -51.16
CA GLY A 148 -0.30 40.06 -51.33
C GLY A 148 0.45 39.71 -52.62
N SER A 149 1.77 39.59 -52.51
CA SER A 149 2.64 38.97 -53.51
C SER A 149 2.31 37.47 -53.62
N SER A 150 2.21 36.91 -54.84
CA SER A 150 2.60 35.53 -55.16
C SER A 150 2.45 35.23 -56.66
N SER A 151 3.52 34.60 -57.18
CA SER A 151 3.70 33.91 -58.48
C SER A 151 4.06 34.77 -59.69
#